data_AF-A0AAV1ISR6-F1
#
_entry.id   AF-A0AAV1ISR6-F1
#
_cell.length_a   1.000
_cell.length_b   1.000
_cell.length_c   1.000
_cell.angle_alpha   90.00
_cell.angle_beta   90.00
_cell.angle_gamma   90.00
#
_symmetry.space_group_name_H-M   'P 1'
#
loop_
_entity.id
_entity.type
_entity.pdbx_description
1 polymer ?
#
loop_
_entity_poly.entity_id
_entity_poly.type
_entity_poly.pdbx_seq_one_letter_code
_entity_poly.pdbx_strand_id
1 'polypeptide(L)'
;MSSDKKKVLFICFANICRSPIAEGVFQKTVNDLGKGSEWEIDSAAISGWQVGSPPDWRALDTMKKHNVPYDNYARQLEHEDFNKYDYIFGMDDHNMRSLSSEAPKGCKAKCLLFGSFDPEGDRIIRDPYFVG
;
A
#
# COMPACT_ATOMS: atom_id res chain seq x y z
N MET A 1 -9.65 24.01 13.86
CA MET A 1 -9.96 22.62 14.28
C MET A 1 -9.03 21.72 13.47
N SER A 2 -8.09 21.03 14.12
CA SER A 2 -7.23 20.06 13.43
C SER A 2 -8.13 18.93 12.94
N SER A 3 -8.41 18.88 11.64
CA SER A 3 -9.00 17.69 11.04
C SER A 3 -7.88 16.67 10.99
N ASP A 4 -7.83 15.72 11.93
CA ASP A 4 -6.84 14.67 11.90
C ASP A 4 -6.98 13.90 10.58
N LYS A 5 -5.90 13.89 9.79
CA LYS A 5 -5.87 13.22 8.49
C LYS A 5 -6.11 11.72 8.69
N LYS A 6 -6.88 11.12 7.79
CA LYS A 6 -7.00 9.66 7.69
C LYS A 6 -5.69 9.08 7.15
N LYS A 7 -5.22 7.99 7.74
CA LYS A 7 -3.93 7.41 7.41
C LYS A 7 -4.10 6.01 6.85
N VAL A 8 -3.56 5.77 5.65
CA VAL A 8 -3.58 4.45 4.99
C VAL A 8 -2.18 4.00 4.58
N LEU A 9 -1.90 2.71 4.78
CA LEU A 9 -0.65 2.05 4.38
C LEU A 9 -0.96 0.84 3.49
N PHE A 10 -0.30 0.76 2.33
CA PHE A 10 -0.44 -0.37 1.41
C PHE A 10 0.76 -1.33 1.53
N ILE A 11 0.50 -2.64 1.60
CA ILE A 11 1.50 -3.66 1.89
C ILE A 11 1.51 -4.73 0.81
N CYS A 12 2.70 -4.99 0.26
CA CYS A 12 2.97 -6.22 -0.48
C CYS A 12 4.29 -6.83 0.00
N PHE A 13 4.76 -7.91 -0.63
CA PHE A 13 5.91 -8.64 -0.13
C PHE A 13 7.20 -7.80 -0.07
N ALA A 14 7.54 -7.07 -1.16
CA ALA A 14 8.81 -6.37 -1.30
C ALA A 14 8.69 -4.87 -1.61
N ASN A 15 7.48 -4.30 -1.64
CA ASN A 15 7.23 -2.87 -1.88
C ASN A 15 7.84 -2.29 -3.16
N ILE A 16 7.93 -3.08 -4.22
CA ILE A 16 8.42 -2.62 -5.54
C ILE A 16 7.40 -2.74 -6.67
N CYS A 17 6.36 -3.57 -6.53
CA CYS A 17 5.36 -3.77 -7.59
C CYS A 17 3.98 -3.26 -7.15
N ARG A 18 3.27 -4.07 -6.35
CA ARG A 18 1.83 -3.86 -6.07
C ARG A 18 1.54 -2.70 -5.12
N SER A 19 2.24 -2.62 -3.99
CA SER A 19 1.97 -1.57 -3.00
C SER A 19 2.37 -0.16 -3.45
N PRO A 20 3.48 0.06 -4.20
CA PRO A 20 3.74 1.35 -4.82
C PRO A 20 2.64 1.79 -5.80
N ILE A 21 2.16 0.87 -6.65
CA ILE A 21 1.04 1.17 -7.56
C ILE A 21 -0.21 1.56 -6.78
N ALA A 22 -0.56 0.80 -5.75
CA ALA A 22 -1.74 1.09 -4.92
C ALA A 22 -1.64 2.47 -4.25
N GLU A 23 -0.48 2.81 -3.69
CA GLU A 23 -0.20 4.11 -3.09
C GLU A 23 -0.35 5.24 -4.12
N GLY A 24 0.33 5.15 -5.26
CA GLY A 24 0.27 6.17 -6.31
C GLY A 24 -1.14 6.36 -6.86
N VAL A 25 -1.85 5.27 -7.15
CA VAL A 25 -3.23 5.32 -7.64
C VAL A 25 -4.17 5.92 -6.60
N PHE A 26 -4.05 5.54 -5.32
CA PHE A 26 -4.87 6.09 -4.26
C PHE A 26 -4.60 7.58 -4.06
N GLN A 27 -3.33 7.99 -4.02
CA GLN A 27 -2.92 9.39 -3.91
C GLN A 27 -3.46 10.24 -5.06
N LYS A 28 -3.34 9.77 -6.30
CA LYS A 28 -3.93 10.45 -7.46
C LYS A 28 -5.45 10.56 -7.32
N THR A 29 -6.12 9.47 -6.96
CA THR A 29 -7.58 9.42 -6.83
C THR A 29 -8.09 10.42 -5.79
N VAL A 30 -7.48 10.49 -4.60
CA VAL A 30 -7.92 11.46 -3.58
C VAL A 30 -7.60 12.91 -3.99
N ASN A 31 -6.52 13.14 -4.73
CA ASN A 31 -6.19 14.47 -5.25
C ASN A 31 -7.20 14.93 -6.31
N ASP A 32 -7.55 14.07 -7.25
CA ASP A 32 -8.55 14.35 -8.29
C ASP A 32 -9.93 14.64 -7.68
N LEU A 33 -10.24 14.04 -6.53
CA LEU A 33 -11.46 14.29 -5.76
C LEU A 33 -11.39 15.51 -4.84
N GLY A 34 -10.26 16.24 -4.82
CA GLY A 34 -10.05 17.41 -3.95
C GLY A 34 -9.86 17.08 -2.46
N LYS A 35 -9.55 15.83 -2.13
CA LYS A 35 -9.45 15.29 -0.75
C LYS A 35 -8.02 14.99 -0.31
N GLY A 36 -7.01 15.34 -1.11
CA GLY A 36 -5.60 15.03 -0.82
C GLY A 36 -5.12 15.51 0.55
N SER A 37 -5.60 16.68 1.01
CA SER A 37 -5.24 17.22 2.32
C SER A 37 -5.84 16.46 3.51
N GLU A 38 -6.85 15.63 3.28
CA GLU A 38 -7.51 14.81 4.31
C GLU A 38 -6.80 13.48 4.55
N TRP A 39 -5.80 13.12 3.74
CA TRP A 39 -5.16 11.81 3.76
C TRP A 39 -3.63 11.89 3.98
N GLU A 40 -3.11 10.89 4.69
CA GLU A 40 -1.70 10.51 4.74
C GLU A 40 -1.61 9.09 4.16
N ILE A 41 -0.81 8.93 3.10
CA ILE A 41 -0.80 7.73 2.25
C ILE A 41 0.64 7.28 2.07
N ASP A 42 0.88 5.99 2.18
CA ASP A 42 2.21 5.39 2.15
C ASP A 42 2.13 3.91 1.73
N SER A 43 3.27 3.30 1.44
CA SER A 43 3.39 1.86 1.20
C SER A 43 4.65 1.28 1.84
N ALA A 44 4.59 -0.01 2.16
CA ALA A 44 5.72 -0.73 2.75
C ALA A 44 5.75 -2.21 2.36
N ALA A 45 6.84 -2.87 2.74
CA ALA A 45 7.14 -4.27 2.48
C ALA A 45 7.02 -5.10 3.75
N ILE A 46 6.61 -6.35 3.61
CA ILE A 46 6.81 -7.37 4.67
C ILE A 46 8.31 -7.71 4.78
N SER A 47 8.96 -7.90 3.63
CA SER A 47 10.39 -8.23 3.55
C SER A 47 11.26 -6.99 3.44
N GLY A 48 12.35 -6.95 4.20
CA GLY A 48 13.39 -5.91 4.07
C GLY A 48 14.26 -6.03 2.81
N TRP A 49 14.07 -7.03 1.95
CA TRP A 49 14.98 -7.36 0.84
C TRP A 49 15.22 -6.22 -0.15
N GLN A 50 14.20 -5.40 -0.43
CA GLN A 50 14.26 -4.33 -1.43
C GLN A 50 14.33 -2.92 -0.82
N VAL A 51 14.53 -2.79 0.49
CA VAL A 51 14.56 -1.46 1.16
C VAL A 51 15.56 -0.52 0.49
N GLY A 52 15.12 0.71 0.20
CA GLY A 52 15.87 1.74 -0.51
C GLY A 52 15.86 1.60 -2.03
N SER A 53 15.29 0.53 -2.58
CA SER A 53 15.16 0.36 -4.03
C SER A 53 13.98 1.17 -4.58
N PRO A 54 14.06 1.69 -5.81
CA PRO A 54 12.89 2.24 -6.48
C PRO A 54 11.88 1.11 -6.79
N PRO A 55 10.62 1.45 -7.13
CA PRO A 55 9.68 0.47 -7.66
C PRO A 55 10.23 -0.21 -8.92
N ASP A 56 9.76 -1.43 -9.19
CA ASP A 56 10.06 -2.19 -10.40
C ASP A 56 9.76 -1.33 -11.62
N TRP A 57 10.66 -1.33 -12.60
CA TRP A 57 10.56 -0.47 -13.77
C TRP A 57 9.26 -0.69 -14.56
N ARG A 58 8.68 -1.90 -14.54
CA ARG A 58 7.37 -2.20 -15.18
C ARG A 58 6.23 -1.51 -14.45
N ALA A 59 6.31 -1.44 -13.12
CA ALA A 59 5.35 -0.71 -12.31
C ALA A 59 5.44 0.80 -12.58
N LEU A 60 6.65 1.35 -12.64
CA LEU A 60 6.89 2.76 -13.00
C LEU A 60 6.39 3.08 -14.42
N ASP A 61 6.68 2.23 -15.40
CA ASP A 61 6.23 2.42 -16.78
C ASP A 61 4.69 2.38 -16.88
N THR A 62 4.05 1.46 -16.18
CA THR A 62 2.59 1.38 -16.10
C THR A 62 2.01 2.64 -15.44
N MET A 63 2.52 3.05 -14.28
CA MET A 63 2.07 4.28 -13.61
C MET A 63 2.24 5.51 -14.50
N LYS A 64 3.36 5.63 -15.21
CA LYS A 64 3.61 6.71 -16.18
C LYS A 64 2.58 6.72 -17.31
N LYS A 65 2.27 5.56 -17.91
CA LYS A 65 1.23 5.44 -18.95
C LYS A 65 -0.15 5.92 -18.48
N HIS A 66 -0.44 5.78 -17.18
CA HIS A 66 -1.69 6.21 -16.56
C HIS A 66 -1.60 7.58 -15.86
N ASN A 67 -0.53 8.35 -16.08
CA ASN A 67 -0.31 9.66 -15.46
C ASN A 67 -0.39 9.62 -13.92
N VAL A 68 0.14 8.56 -13.32
CA VAL A 68 0.29 8.40 -11.86
C VAL A 68 1.74 8.78 -11.49
N PRO A 69 1.97 9.97 -10.90
CA PRO A 69 3.30 10.35 -10.44
C PRO A 69 3.71 9.52 -9.22
N TYR A 70 4.96 9.10 -9.15
CA TYR A 70 5.49 8.33 -8.04
C TYR A 70 7.01 8.49 -7.94
N ASP A 71 7.53 8.78 -6.74
CA ASP A 71 8.96 9.01 -6.47
C ASP A 71 9.42 8.44 -5.10
N ASN A 72 8.62 7.55 -4.52
CA ASN A 72 8.94 6.93 -3.24
C ASN A 72 9.78 5.66 -3.44
N TYR A 73 10.51 5.29 -2.38
CA TYR A 73 11.40 4.14 -2.37
C TYR A 73 10.86 3.07 -1.43
N ALA A 74 11.22 1.82 -1.70
CA ALA A 74 10.78 0.71 -0.90
C ALA A 74 11.24 0.87 0.56
N ARG A 75 10.35 0.65 1.51
CA ARG A 75 10.65 0.57 2.94
C ARG A 75 10.01 -0.66 3.56
N GLN A 76 10.50 -1.08 4.72
CA GLN A 76 9.91 -2.19 5.47
C GLN A 76 8.78 -1.68 6.37
N LEU A 77 7.79 -2.54 6.61
CA LEU A 77 6.76 -2.37 7.62
C LEU A 77 7.41 -2.41 9.01
N GLU A 78 7.06 -1.45 9.86
CA GLU A 78 7.54 -1.36 11.25
C GLU A 78 6.38 -1.57 12.24
N HIS A 79 6.67 -1.95 13.49
CA HIS A 79 5.62 -2.16 14.49
C HIS A 79 4.84 -0.89 14.79
N GLU A 80 5.49 0.27 14.70
CA GLU A 80 4.95 1.60 14.87
C GLU A 80 3.87 1.92 13.82
N ASP A 81 3.97 1.35 12.62
CA ASP A 81 2.99 1.56 11.54
C ASP A 81 1.59 1.10 11.96
N PHE A 82 1.48 0.00 12.72
CA PHE A 82 0.21 -0.51 13.24
C PHE A 82 -0.50 0.42 14.23
N ASN A 83 0.25 1.35 14.85
CA ASN A 83 -0.31 2.37 15.75
C ASN A 83 -0.46 3.72 15.06
N LYS A 84 0.32 3.97 14.00
CA LYS A 84 0.26 5.20 13.19
C LYS A 84 -0.97 5.20 12.28
N TYR A 85 -1.16 4.14 11.50
CA TYR A 85 -2.14 4.08 10.42
C TYR A 85 -3.54 3.65 10.90
N ASP A 86 -4.59 4.16 10.25
CA ASP A 86 -5.97 3.74 10.50
C ASP A 86 -6.29 2.44 9.76
N TYR A 87 -5.75 2.30 8.54
CA TYR A 87 -5.96 1.16 7.66
C TYR A 87 -4.62 0.66 7.11
N ILE A 88 -4.43 -0.66 7.16
CA ILE A 88 -3.32 -1.33 6.49
C ILE A 88 -3.90 -2.34 5.51
N PHE A 89 -3.59 -2.16 4.22
CA PHE A 89 -4.13 -2.98 3.15
C PHE A 89 -3.10 -3.96 2.59
N GLY A 90 -3.35 -5.27 2.73
CA GLY A 90 -2.57 -6.32 2.07
C GLY A 90 -3.13 -6.64 0.67
N MET A 91 -2.29 -7.11 -0.25
CA MET A 91 -2.69 -7.40 -1.64
C MET A 91 -3.21 -8.83 -1.85
N ASP A 92 -2.75 -9.77 -1.03
CA ASP A 92 -3.08 -11.18 -1.11
C ASP A 92 -3.14 -11.84 0.28
N ASP A 93 -3.49 -13.13 0.32
CA ASP A 93 -3.59 -13.88 1.57
C ASP A 93 -2.23 -14.07 2.28
N HIS A 94 -1.11 -14.06 1.54
CA HIS A 94 0.21 -14.13 2.16
C HIS A 94 0.49 -12.84 2.94
N ASN A 95 0.16 -11.68 2.36
CA ASN A 95 0.28 -10.42 3.05
C ASN A 95 -0.61 -10.38 4.30
N MET A 96 -1.85 -10.85 4.19
CA MET A 96 -2.75 -10.88 5.34
C MET A 96 -2.27 -11.80 6.47
N ARG A 97 -1.67 -12.95 6.14
CA ARG A 97 -1.06 -13.84 7.15
C ARG A 97 0.12 -13.17 7.86
N SER A 98 1.00 -12.48 7.13
CA SER A 98 2.11 -11.73 7.72
C SER A 98 1.62 -10.59 8.61
N LEU A 99 0.68 -9.78 8.12
CA LEU A 99 0.07 -8.70 8.91
C LEU A 99 -0.57 -9.21 10.19
N SER A 100 -1.30 -10.33 10.13
CA SER A 100 -1.89 -10.95 11.33
C SER A 100 -0.85 -11.48 12.32
N SER A 101 0.32 -11.88 11.84
CA SER A 101 1.43 -12.37 12.66
C SER A 101 2.21 -11.22 13.33
N GLU A 102 2.33 -10.10 12.65
CA GLU A 102 3.17 -8.96 13.06
C GLU A 102 2.39 -7.90 13.85
N ALA A 103 1.06 -7.85 13.68
CA ALA A 103 0.19 -6.88 14.34
C ALA A 103 0.25 -7.00 15.88
N PRO A 104 0.63 -5.93 16.60
CA PRO A 104 0.57 -5.92 18.06
C PRO A 104 -0.87 -6.06 18.56
N LYS A 105 -1.06 -6.72 19.71
CA LYS A 105 -2.37 -6.82 20.34
C LYS A 105 -2.91 -5.43 20.68
N GLY A 106 -4.15 -5.15 20.26
CA GLY A 106 -4.80 -3.87 20.53
C GLY A 106 -4.27 -2.69 19.71
N CYS A 107 -3.51 -2.95 18.63
CA CYS A 107 -3.09 -1.88 17.73
C CYS A 107 -4.29 -1.16 17.08
N LYS A 108 -4.03 0.07 16.64
CA LYS A 108 -5.04 0.96 16.04
C LYS A 108 -5.49 0.48 14.66
N ALA A 109 -4.55 0.03 13.85
CA ALA A 109 -4.75 -0.23 12.44
C ALA A 109 -5.75 -1.37 12.19
N LYS A 110 -6.69 -1.13 11.26
CA LYS A 110 -7.51 -2.20 10.68
C LYS A 110 -6.77 -2.82 9.51
N CYS A 111 -6.31 -4.05 9.68
CA CYS A 111 -5.68 -4.82 8.61
C CYS A 111 -6.76 -5.46 7.71
N LEU A 112 -6.77 -5.12 6.43
CA LEU A 112 -7.80 -5.52 5.46
C LEU A 112 -7.17 -5.98 4.15
N LEU A 113 -7.85 -6.88 3.43
CA LEU A 113 -7.46 -7.27 2.08
C LEU A 113 -7.92 -6.21 1.09
N PHE A 114 -7.02 -5.66 0.27
CA PHE A 114 -7.38 -4.53 -0.59
C PHE A 114 -8.45 -4.91 -1.63
N GLY A 115 -8.34 -6.10 -2.22
CA GLY A 115 -9.33 -6.62 -3.17
C GLY A 115 -10.69 -6.95 -2.55
N SER A 116 -10.88 -6.88 -1.22
CA SER A 116 -12.25 -7.02 -0.67
C SER A 116 -13.15 -5.82 -1.00
N PHE A 117 -12.61 -4.77 -1.62
CA PHE A 117 -13.33 -3.59 -2.06
C PHE A 117 -13.55 -3.58 -3.58
N ASP A 118 -13.14 -4.63 -4.29
CA ASP A 118 -13.42 -4.77 -5.72
C ASP A 118 -14.92 -5.02 -5.94
N PRO A 119 -15.65 -4.15 -6.68
CA PRO A 119 -17.05 -4.38 -7.00
C PRO A 119 -17.30 -5.62 -7.88
N GLU A 120 -16.29 -6.10 -8.61
CA GLU A 120 -16.37 -7.31 -9.43
C GLU A 120 -16.06 -8.59 -8.64
N GLY A 121 -15.49 -8.44 -7.43
CA GLY A 121 -15.26 -9.53 -6.49
C GLY A 121 -13.95 -10.29 -6.65
N ASP A 122 -12.99 -9.84 -7.48
CA ASP A 122 -11.64 -10.40 -7.48
C ASP A 122 -10.87 -9.90 -6.24
N ARG A 123 -10.76 -10.79 -5.26
CA ARG A 123 -10.18 -10.46 -3.96
C ARG A 123 -8.65 -10.37 -3.97
N ILE A 124 -7.97 -10.97 -4.95
CA ILE A 124 -6.52 -11.17 -4.91
C ILE A 124 -5.83 -10.36 -5.99
N ILE A 125 -5.03 -9.39 -5.56
CA ILE A 125 -4.12 -8.65 -6.44
C ILE A 125 -2.85 -9.48 -6.61
N ARG A 126 -2.87 -10.31 -7.66
CA ARG A 126 -1.82 -11.29 -8.01
C ARG A 126 -0.47 -10.61 -8.17
N ASP A 127 0.59 -11.31 -7.73
CA ASP A 127 1.96 -10.81 -7.85
C ASP A 127 2.41 -10.78 -9.32
N PRO A 128 2.70 -9.60 -9.89
CA PRO A 128 3.11 -9.49 -11.28
C PRO A 128 4.60 -9.82 -11.49
N TYR A 129 5.40 -10.05 -10.44
CA TYR A 129 6.85 -10.06 -10.58
C TYR A 129 7.35 -11.13 -11.56
N PHE A 130 6.76 -12.32 -11.56
CA PHE A 130 7.13 -13.46 -12.41
C PHE A 130 6.36 -13.55 -13.72
N VAL A 131 5.44 -12.62 -13.97
CA VAL A 131 4.67 -12.56 -15.23
C VAL A 131 5.07 -11.31 -15.99
N GLY A 132 5.49 -11.50 -17.23
CA GLY A 132 5.92 -10.44 -18.16
C GLY A 132 5.00 -10.42 -19.37
#